data_AF-A0A835S395-F1
#
_entry.id   AF-A0A835S395-F1
#
_cell.length_a   1.000
_cell.length_b   1.000
_cell.length_c   1.000
_cell.angle_alpha   90.00
_cell.angle_beta   90.00
_cell.angle_gamma   90.00
#
_symmetry.space_group_name_H-M   'P 1'
#
loop_
_entity.id
_entity.type
_entity.pdbx_description
1 polymer ?
#
loop_
_entity_poly.entity_id
_entity_poly.type
_entity_poly.pdbx_seq_one_letter_code
_entity_poly.pdbx_strand_id
1 'polypeptide(L)'
;MGRMGRRRRGRKKRSQSLADAGCHESEAKKEGEKGAEFSYPFSSYASATQRKIKLQYDGLVKSNQAKGLTIDQVGQFVNCLVEARNELKQKSEVIQRSFKIKKVLLFKADRSSFHRLCQQIYKLEAVHKRLEEDAAVYNLLQEQLKLSPAYKTMVKVGARIELKDAEDQAMEFSDISFEELLAREKKDSFWQRNGRLRSVAS
;
A
#
# COMPACT_ATOMS: atom_id res chain seq x y z
N MET A 1 -2.16 4.71 69.07
CA MET A 1 -2.26 6.17 69.27
C MET A 1 -1.18 6.80 68.38
N GLY A 2 -1.36 7.70 67.42
CA GLY A 2 -2.47 8.52 66.96
C GLY A 2 -1.85 9.86 66.53
N ARG A 3 -1.88 10.20 65.23
CA ARG A 3 -2.23 11.53 64.64
C ARG A 3 -1.66 11.72 63.23
N MET A 4 -2.59 11.98 62.32
CA MET A 4 -2.38 12.58 61.00
C MET A 4 -1.85 14.02 61.11
N GLY A 5 -1.14 14.46 60.07
CA GLY A 5 -0.90 15.88 59.79
C GLY A 5 -0.71 16.14 58.29
N ARG A 6 -1.79 16.46 57.58
CA ARG A 6 -1.77 17.04 56.22
C ARG A 6 -1.15 18.45 56.25
N ARG A 7 -0.29 18.79 55.29
CA ARG A 7 -0.09 20.19 54.84
C ARG A 7 -0.06 20.30 53.31
N ARG A 8 -0.71 21.36 52.84
CA ARG A 8 -1.15 21.69 51.47
C ARG A 8 -0.10 22.51 50.70
N ARG A 9 -0.13 22.33 49.36
CA ARG A 9 0.01 23.32 48.26
C ARG A 9 1.30 24.17 48.16
N GLY A 10 2.11 23.88 47.14
CA GLY A 10 3.01 24.83 46.48
C GLY A 10 2.69 24.91 44.98
N ARG A 11 2.08 26.02 44.55
CA ARG A 11 1.68 26.35 43.17
C ARG A 11 2.93 26.88 42.44
N LYS A 12 3.53 26.12 41.52
CA LYS A 12 4.64 26.64 40.70
C LYS A 12 4.08 27.34 39.44
N LYS A 13 4.49 28.59 39.30
CA LYS A 13 4.01 29.65 38.40
C LYS A 13 4.35 29.30 36.94
N ARG A 14 3.36 29.39 36.06
CA ARG A 14 3.46 29.20 34.60
C ARG A 14 3.90 30.52 34.00
N SER A 15 5.09 30.56 33.40
CA SER A 15 5.58 31.69 32.62
C SER A 15 4.90 31.67 31.25
N GLN A 16 4.27 32.79 30.89
CA GLN A 16 3.75 33.08 29.56
C GLN A 16 4.90 33.57 28.69
N SER A 17 5.06 32.99 27.50
CA SER A 17 5.74 33.62 26.37
C SER A 17 4.74 33.62 25.21
N LEU A 18 4.11 34.78 25.03
CA LEU A 18 3.50 35.21 23.77
C LEU A 18 4.63 35.72 22.87
N ALA A 19 4.44 35.52 21.55
CA ALA A 19 5.26 35.96 20.41
C ALA A 19 6.00 34.79 19.74
N ASP A 20 5.42 34.24 18.68
CA ASP A 20 5.77 34.66 17.32
C ASP A 20 4.84 33.97 16.32
N ALA A 21 3.89 34.72 15.79
CA ALA A 21 3.01 34.28 14.70
C ALA A 21 3.63 34.75 13.39
N GLY A 22 4.69 34.07 12.97
CA GLY A 22 5.29 34.24 11.64
C GLY A 22 4.45 33.52 10.59
N CYS A 23 3.41 34.19 10.09
CA CYS A 23 2.74 33.83 8.85
C CYS A 23 3.71 34.10 7.69
N HIS A 24 4.33 33.07 7.14
CA HIS A 24 5.02 33.19 5.86
C HIS A 24 3.97 33.12 4.75
N GLU A 25 3.45 34.28 4.36
CA GLU A 25 2.93 34.43 3.00
C GLU A 25 4.10 34.25 2.04
N SER A 26 3.91 33.39 1.04
CA SER A 26 4.76 33.34 -0.14
C SER A 26 3.81 33.35 -1.32
N GLU A 27 3.48 34.56 -1.75
CA GLU A 27 3.01 34.81 -3.10
C GLU A 27 4.09 34.34 -4.08
N ALA A 28 3.76 33.35 -4.88
CA ALA A 28 4.43 33.10 -6.15
C ALA A 28 3.37 32.85 -7.21
N LYS A 29 2.92 33.93 -7.85
CA LYS A 29 2.28 33.84 -9.16
C LYS A 29 3.25 33.20 -10.15
N LYS A 30 2.86 32.07 -10.72
CA LYS A 30 3.14 31.74 -12.13
C LYS A 30 1.92 31.08 -12.73
N GLU A 31 1.30 31.79 -13.68
CA GLU A 31 0.41 31.21 -14.67
C GLU A 31 1.20 30.23 -15.53
N GLY A 32 0.65 29.02 -15.73
CA GLY A 32 1.24 27.99 -16.56
C GLY A 32 0.48 26.68 -16.41
N GLU A 33 -0.42 26.43 -17.38
CA GLU A 33 -1.13 25.19 -17.67
C GLU A 33 -1.86 24.49 -16.51
N LYS A 34 -3.20 24.45 -16.61
CA LYS A 34 -4.09 23.62 -15.80
C LYS A 34 -3.85 22.12 -16.05
N GLY A 35 -2.70 21.60 -15.63
CA GLY A 35 -2.57 20.21 -15.21
C GLY A 35 -3.29 20.07 -13.89
N ALA A 36 -4.05 18.99 -13.69
CA ALA A 36 -4.73 18.71 -12.42
C ALA A 36 -3.78 19.00 -11.26
N GLU A 37 -4.08 20.03 -10.48
CA GLU A 37 -3.25 20.47 -9.37
C GLU A 37 -3.33 19.37 -8.30
N PHE A 38 -2.40 18.42 -8.38
CA PHE A 38 -2.33 17.31 -7.45
C PHE A 38 -1.95 17.86 -6.09
N SER A 39 -2.96 18.05 -5.23
CA SER A 39 -2.75 18.47 -3.86
C SER A 39 -1.77 17.52 -3.18
N TYR A 40 -0.77 18.09 -2.50
CA TYR A 40 0.29 17.32 -1.87
C TYR A 40 -0.31 16.40 -0.79
N PRO A 41 -0.13 15.06 -0.91
CA PRO A 41 -0.91 14.10 -0.13
C PRO A 41 -0.53 14.04 1.36
N PHE A 42 0.53 14.73 1.80
CA PHE A 42 1.01 14.69 3.18
C PHE A 42 0.97 16.08 3.85
N SER A 43 -0.22 16.67 4.01
CA SER A 43 -0.40 17.96 4.70
C SER A 43 -0.37 17.89 6.23
N SER A 44 -0.58 16.70 6.80
CA SER A 44 -0.56 16.39 8.24
C SER A 44 0.44 15.24 8.48
N TYR A 45 1.50 15.47 9.27
CA TYR A 45 2.59 14.51 9.46
C TYR A 45 2.54 13.81 10.82
N ALA A 46 1.44 13.13 11.14
CA ALA A 46 1.23 12.62 12.48
C ALA A 46 1.80 11.20 12.69
N SER A 47 1.75 10.32 11.68
CA SER A 47 2.02 8.89 11.88
C SER A 47 3.39 8.43 11.37
N ALA A 48 3.84 7.26 11.87
CA ALA A 48 5.05 6.61 11.37
C ALA A 48 4.86 6.10 9.93
N THR A 49 3.68 5.59 9.59
CA THR A 49 3.34 5.09 8.25
C THR A 49 3.38 6.22 7.24
N GLN A 50 2.73 7.37 7.52
CA GLN A 50 2.78 8.56 6.65
C GLN A 50 4.21 9.05 6.44
N ARG A 51 5.03 9.11 7.51
CA ARG A 51 6.44 9.53 7.39
C ARG A 51 7.27 8.62 6.50
N LYS A 52 7.07 7.30 6.59
CA LYS A 52 7.76 6.33 5.72
C LYS A 52 7.39 6.52 4.26
N ILE A 53 6.09 6.60 3.96
CA ILE A 53 5.61 6.79 2.58
C ILE A 53 6.12 8.12 2.03
N LYS A 54 6.01 9.20 2.81
CA LYS A 54 6.48 10.53 2.42
C LYS A 54 7.96 10.55 2.08
N LEU A 55 8.80 9.94 2.91
CA LEU A 55 10.25 9.88 2.68
C LEU A 55 10.58 9.26 1.32
N GLN A 56 9.95 8.13 0.99
CA GLN A 56 10.14 7.46 -0.28
C GLN A 56 9.55 8.26 -1.45
N TYR A 57 8.37 8.85 -1.27
CA TYR A 57 7.72 9.69 -2.28
C TYR A 57 8.56 10.93 -2.63
N ASP A 58 9.03 11.67 -1.62
CA ASP A 58 9.85 12.87 -1.83
C ASP A 58 11.17 12.52 -2.53
N GLY A 59 11.79 11.38 -2.19
CA GLY A 59 12.98 10.87 -2.87
C GLY A 59 12.72 10.53 -4.35
N LEU A 60 11.56 9.94 -4.63
CA LEU A 60 11.14 9.58 -5.98
C LEU A 60 10.86 10.83 -6.83
N VAL A 61 10.17 11.83 -6.28
CA VAL A 61 9.90 13.11 -6.94
C VAL A 61 11.20 13.84 -7.26
N LYS A 62 12.15 13.92 -6.31
CA LYS A 62 13.47 14.53 -6.54
C LYS A 62 14.25 13.83 -7.64
N SER A 63 14.28 12.50 -7.64
CA SER A 63 14.99 11.71 -8.66
C SER A 63 14.35 11.89 -10.04
N ASN A 64 13.02 11.98 -10.11
CA ASN A 64 12.30 12.25 -11.35
C ASN A 64 12.58 13.67 -11.89
N GLN A 65 12.61 14.68 -11.02
CA GLN A 65 12.98 16.06 -11.39
C GLN A 65 14.42 16.13 -11.94
N ALA A 66 15.33 15.34 -11.36
CA ALA A 66 16.70 15.21 -11.83
C ALA A 66 16.87 14.31 -13.07
N LYS A 67 15.77 13.76 -13.64
CA LYS A 67 15.78 12.77 -14.73
C LYS A 67 16.63 11.51 -14.44
N GLY A 68 16.87 11.21 -13.17
CA GLY A 68 17.67 10.08 -12.69
C GLY A 68 16.83 8.99 -12.03
N LEU A 69 15.53 8.93 -12.35
CA LEU A 69 14.62 7.94 -11.76
C LEU A 69 14.96 6.53 -12.26
N THR A 70 15.17 5.61 -11.32
CA THR A 70 15.50 4.21 -11.63
C THR A 70 14.34 3.28 -11.32
N ILE A 71 14.30 2.12 -11.98
CA ILE A 71 13.30 1.06 -11.72
C ILE A 71 13.39 0.59 -10.27
N ASP A 72 14.60 0.48 -9.71
CA ASP A 72 14.79 0.05 -8.32
C ASP A 72 14.15 1.02 -7.31
N GLN A 73 14.28 2.32 -7.53
CA GLN A 73 13.62 3.33 -6.69
C GLN A 73 12.09 3.24 -6.78
N VAL A 74 11.56 2.99 -7.97
CA VAL A 74 10.12 2.76 -8.17
C VAL A 74 9.69 1.48 -7.43
N GLY A 75 10.46 0.40 -7.54
CA GLY A 75 10.20 -0.85 -6.83
C GLY A 75 10.22 -0.70 -5.30
N GLN A 76 11.17 0.05 -4.75
CA GLN A 76 11.23 0.37 -3.32
C GLN A 76 9.99 1.15 -2.87
N PHE A 77 9.56 2.13 -3.67
CA PHE A 77 8.34 2.88 -3.37
C PHE A 77 7.09 1.99 -3.40
N VAL A 78 6.95 1.11 -4.40
CA VAL A 78 5.86 0.13 -4.49
C VAL A 78 5.84 -0.79 -3.27
N ASN A 79 7.00 -1.32 -2.87
CA ASN A 79 7.12 -2.15 -1.67
C ASN A 79 6.68 -1.39 -0.41
N CYS A 80 7.10 -0.13 -0.27
CA CYS A 80 6.67 0.74 0.83
C CYS A 80 5.14 0.91 0.88
N LEU A 81 4.47 1.03 -0.27
CA LEU A 81 3.02 1.11 -0.35
C LEU A 81 2.33 -0.21 -0.01
N VAL A 82 2.91 -1.35 -0.41
CA VAL A 82 2.39 -2.68 -0.06
C VAL A 82 2.49 -2.91 1.45
N GLU A 83 3.63 -2.57 2.05
CA GLU A 83 3.83 -2.64 3.50
C GLU A 83 2.84 -1.75 4.24
N ALA A 84 2.67 -0.49 3.80
CA ALA A 84 1.73 0.44 4.40
C ALA A 84 0.30 -0.10 4.37
N ARG A 85 -0.16 -0.63 3.21
CA ARG A 85 -1.47 -1.27 3.08
C ARG A 85 -1.65 -2.41 4.07
N ASN A 86 -0.64 -3.28 4.19
CA ASN A 86 -0.70 -4.43 5.08
C ASN A 86 -0.74 -4.00 6.56
N GLU A 87 0.06 -2.99 6.93
CA GLU A 87 0.06 -2.40 8.28
C GLU A 87 -1.30 -1.79 8.62
N LEU A 88 -1.88 -1.00 7.70
CA LEU A 88 -3.19 -0.37 7.89
C LEU A 88 -4.30 -1.41 8.02
N LYS A 89 -4.28 -2.44 7.17
CA LYS A 89 -5.24 -3.56 7.23
C LYS A 89 -5.13 -4.31 8.56
N GLN A 90 -3.91 -4.67 8.97
CA GLN A 90 -3.70 -5.37 10.24
C GLN A 90 -4.20 -4.53 11.43
N LYS A 91 -3.87 -3.24 11.47
CA LYS A 91 -4.34 -2.32 12.52
C LYS A 91 -5.87 -2.23 12.54
N SER A 92 -6.52 -2.14 11.37
CA SER A 92 -7.99 -2.04 11.31
C SER A 92 -8.65 -3.29 11.89
N GLU A 93 -8.15 -4.47 11.54
CA GLU A 93 -8.69 -5.73 12.06
C GLU A 93 -8.49 -5.86 13.58
N VAL A 94 -7.32 -5.47 14.10
CA VAL A 94 -7.04 -5.47 15.55
C VAL A 94 -8.00 -4.52 16.29
N ILE A 95 -8.22 -3.33 15.76
CA ILE A 95 -9.15 -2.35 16.32
C ILE A 95 -10.59 -2.87 16.28
N GLN A 96 -11.04 -3.41 15.14
CA GLN A 96 -12.39 -3.97 14.98
C GLN A 96 -12.65 -5.13 15.96
N ARG A 97 -11.71 -6.07 16.07
CA ARG A 97 -11.81 -7.17 17.07
C ARG A 97 -11.89 -6.60 18.49
N SER A 98 -11.06 -5.60 18.80
CA SER A 98 -11.05 -4.95 20.11
C SER A 98 -12.38 -4.24 20.42
N PHE A 99 -12.98 -3.55 19.46
CA PHE A 99 -14.32 -2.96 19.61
C PHE A 99 -15.37 -4.01 19.86
N LYS A 100 -15.38 -5.09 19.08
CA LYS A 100 -16.37 -6.17 19.21
C LYS A 100 -16.31 -6.78 20.62
N ILE A 101 -15.10 -7.11 21.09
CA ILE A 101 -14.90 -7.65 22.44
C ILE A 101 -15.34 -6.65 23.50
N LYS A 102 -14.88 -5.40 23.43
CA LYS A 102 -15.22 -4.39 24.44
C LYS A 102 -16.70 -4.02 24.47
N LYS A 103 -17.39 -3.99 23.33
CA LYS A 103 -18.84 -3.80 23.26
C LYS A 103 -19.57 -4.92 23.99
N VAL A 104 -19.20 -6.18 23.74
CA VAL A 104 -19.79 -7.34 24.46
C VAL A 104 -19.51 -7.26 25.96
N LEU A 105 -18.29 -6.89 26.36
CA LEU A 105 -17.94 -6.69 27.77
C LEU A 105 -18.74 -5.54 28.40
N LEU A 106 -18.98 -4.46 27.67
CA LEU A 106 -19.75 -3.32 28.14
C LEU A 106 -21.21 -3.69 28.41
N PHE A 107 -21.83 -4.49 27.54
CA PHE A 107 -23.21 -4.98 27.75
C PHE A 107 -23.35 -5.87 28.99
N LYS A 108 -22.27 -6.55 29.41
CA LYS A 108 -22.24 -7.41 30.60
C LYS A 108 -21.60 -6.74 31.82
N ALA A 109 -21.26 -5.46 31.72
CA ALA A 109 -20.52 -4.76 32.75
C ALA A 109 -21.40 -4.44 33.96
N ASP A 110 -20.84 -4.63 35.15
CA ASP A 110 -21.40 -4.11 36.39
C ASP A 110 -21.09 -2.60 36.54
N ARG A 111 -21.75 -1.93 37.50
CA ARG A 111 -21.57 -0.48 37.73
C ARG A 111 -20.12 -0.07 37.95
N SER A 112 -19.28 -0.93 38.53
CA SER A 112 -17.89 -0.58 38.85
C SER A 112 -16.96 -0.65 37.62
N SER A 113 -17.20 -1.59 36.69
CA SER A 113 -16.36 -1.77 35.49
C SER A 113 -16.85 -0.99 34.27
N PHE A 114 -18.12 -0.57 34.26
CA PHE A 114 -18.74 0.16 33.16
C PHE A 114 -17.95 1.41 32.75
N HIS A 115 -17.65 2.31 33.70
CA HIS A 115 -16.94 3.55 33.41
C HIS A 115 -15.55 3.31 32.79
N ARG A 116 -14.82 2.32 33.32
CA ARG A 116 -13.51 1.93 32.80
C ARG A 116 -13.61 1.40 31.36
N LEU A 117 -14.63 0.59 31.05
CA LEU A 117 -14.85 0.06 29.70
C LEU A 117 -15.22 1.17 28.71
N CYS A 118 -16.08 2.11 29.08
CA CYS A 118 -16.37 3.30 28.27
C CYS A 118 -15.08 4.07 27.94
N GLN A 119 -14.24 4.33 28.94
CA GLN A 119 -12.97 5.02 28.72
C GLN A 119 -12.04 4.27 27.75
N GLN A 120 -11.99 2.95 27.82
CA GLN A 120 -11.21 2.13 26.90
C GLN A 120 -11.76 2.17 25.46
N ILE A 121 -13.09 2.23 25.31
CA ILE A 121 -13.75 2.37 24.01
C ILE A 121 -13.42 3.73 23.40
N TYR A 122 -13.52 4.83 24.16
CA TYR A 122 -13.14 6.16 23.68
C TYR A 122 -11.68 6.25 23.22
N LYS A 123 -10.77 5.60 23.95
CA LYS A 123 -9.36 5.52 23.53
C LYS A 123 -9.20 4.75 22.21
N LEU A 124 -9.92 3.65 22.02
CA LEU A 124 -9.93 2.92 20.76
C LEU A 124 -10.51 3.74 19.60
N GLU A 125 -11.55 4.52 19.84
CA GLU A 125 -12.13 5.42 18.82
C GLU A 125 -11.12 6.46 18.37
N ALA A 126 -10.34 7.04 19.29
CA ALA A 126 -9.27 7.97 18.94
C ALA A 126 -8.18 7.29 18.09
N VAL A 127 -7.82 6.05 18.40
CA VAL A 127 -6.86 5.27 17.58
C VAL A 127 -7.47 4.94 16.20
N HIS A 128 -8.75 4.61 16.14
CA HIS A 128 -9.46 4.33 14.89
C HIS A 128 -9.48 5.55 13.96
N LYS A 129 -9.81 6.74 14.49
CA LYS A 129 -9.79 7.99 13.72
C LYS A 129 -8.42 8.29 13.13
N ARG A 130 -7.34 8.10 13.90
CA ARG A 130 -5.96 8.26 13.39
C ARG A 130 -5.64 7.25 12.28
N LEU A 131 -6.14 6.02 12.40
CA LEU A 131 -5.98 5.02 11.35
C LEU A 131 -6.74 5.41 10.07
N GLU A 132 -7.94 5.98 10.20
CA GLU A 132 -8.71 6.51 9.07
C GLU A 132 -7.97 7.64 8.36
N GLU A 133 -7.31 8.55 9.10
CA GLU A 133 -6.45 9.59 8.53
C GLU A 133 -5.28 9.00 7.72
N ASP A 134 -4.60 7.98 8.25
CA ASP A 134 -3.52 7.28 7.54
C ASP A 134 -4.05 6.58 6.26
N ALA A 135 -5.21 5.93 6.35
CA ALA A 135 -5.85 5.27 5.22
C ALA A 135 -6.32 6.28 4.15
N ALA A 136 -6.81 7.46 4.55
CA ALA A 136 -7.19 8.51 3.63
C ALA A 136 -6.00 9.00 2.80
N VAL A 137 -4.84 9.20 3.43
CA VAL A 137 -3.59 9.56 2.74
C VAL A 137 -3.16 8.48 1.76
N TYR A 138 -3.19 7.20 2.18
CA TYR A 138 -2.87 6.08 1.31
C TYR A 138 -3.80 6.01 0.09
N ASN A 139 -5.11 6.14 0.31
CA ASN A 139 -6.11 6.09 -0.75
C ASN A 139 -5.97 7.26 -1.72
N LEU A 140 -5.73 8.47 -1.21
CA LEU A 140 -5.47 9.65 -2.04
C LEU A 140 -4.28 9.38 -2.95
N LEU A 141 -3.17 8.90 -2.40
CA LEU A 141 -1.98 8.57 -3.18
C LEU A 141 -2.28 7.50 -4.26
N GLN A 142 -3.06 6.47 -3.93
CA GLN A 142 -3.48 5.48 -4.93
C GLN A 142 -4.29 6.10 -6.07
N GLU A 143 -5.25 6.97 -5.75
CA GLU A 143 -6.05 7.65 -6.78
C GLU A 143 -5.18 8.55 -7.66
N GLN A 144 -4.22 9.27 -7.07
CA GLN A 144 -3.26 10.07 -7.83
C GLN A 144 -2.42 9.22 -8.79
N LEU A 145 -1.94 8.07 -8.33
CA LEU A 145 -1.20 7.13 -9.17
C LEU A 145 -2.04 6.61 -10.34
N LYS A 146 -3.31 6.26 -10.11
CA LYS A 146 -4.23 5.77 -11.17
C LYS A 146 -4.50 6.82 -12.25
N LEU A 147 -4.48 8.10 -11.89
CA LEU A 147 -4.70 9.19 -12.84
C LEU A 147 -3.49 9.50 -13.72
N SER A 148 -2.29 9.08 -13.29
CA SER A 148 -1.02 9.32 -13.97
C SER A 148 -1.01 8.75 -15.40
N PRO A 149 -0.44 9.47 -16.39
CA PRO A 149 -0.22 8.95 -17.74
C PRO A 149 0.54 7.63 -17.76
N ALA A 150 1.55 7.48 -16.88
CA ALA A 150 2.38 6.27 -16.81
C ALA A 150 1.57 5.04 -16.36
N TYR A 151 0.63 5.22 -15.43
CA TYR A 151 -0.26 4.15 -15.01
C TYR A 151 -1.22 3.77 -16.15
N LYS A 152 -1.79 4.76 -16.84
CA LYS A 152 -2.69 4.54 -17.97
C LYS A 152 -1.99 3.83 -19.13
N THR A 153 -0.74 4.18 -19.44
CA THR A 153 0.05 3.50 -20.47
C THR A 153 0.40 2.08 -20.05
N MET A 154 0.83 1.87 -18.81
CA MET A 154 1.10 0.54 -18.25
C MET A 154 -0.12 -0.38 -18.36
N VAL A 155 -1.30 0.09 -17.96
CA VAL A 155 -2.55 -0.70 -18.06
C VAL A 155 -2.89 -1.01 -19.51
N LYS A 156 -2.75 -0.05 -20.44
CA LYS A 156 -2.98 -0.28 -21.88
C LYS A 156 -1.99 -1.28 -22.48
N VAL A 157 -0.73 -1.25 -22.08
CA VAL A 157 0.30 -2.19 -22.54
C VAL A 157 0.02 -3.58 -21.98
N GLY A 158 -0.32 -3.70 -20.69
CA GLY A 158 -0.72 -4.97 -20.08
C GLY A 158 -1.89 -5.64 -20.80
N ALA A 159 -2.96 -4.88 -21.09
CA ALA A 159 -4.10 -5.41 -21.84
C ALA A 159 -3.74 -5.91 -23.26
N ARG A 160 -2.76 -5.29 -23.92
CA ARG A 160 -2.27 -5.74 -25.24
C ARG A 160 -1.43 -7.00 -25.14
N ILE A 161 -0.68 -7.17 -24.05
CA ILE A 161 0.11 -8.37 -23.80
C ILE A 161 -0.84 -9.54 -23.53
N GLU A 162 -1.84 -9.37 -22.65
CA GLU A 162 -2.83 -10.41 -22.35
C GLU A 162 -3.62 -10.86 -23.59
N LEU A 163 -3.95 -9.94 -24.50
CA LEU A 163 -4.59 -10.29 -25.79
C LEU A 163 -3.65 -11.05 -26.73
N LYS A 164 -2.37 -10.64 -26.80
CA LYS A 164 -1.37 -11.35 -27.60
C LYS A 164 -1.08 -12.74 -27.05
N ASP A 165 -0.98 -12.89 -25.73
CA ASP A 165 -0.79 -14.20 -25.10
C ASP A 165 -1.99 -15.12 -25.38
N ALA A 166 -3.21 -14.57 -25.45
CA ALA A 166 -4.40 -15.33 -25.82
C ALA A 166 -4.45 -15.68 -27.31
N GLU A 167 -4.01 -14.79 -28.20
CA GLU A 167 -3.87 -15.04 -29.64
C GLU A 167 -2.74 -16.05 -29.94
N ASP A 168 -1.59 -15.92 -29.30
CA ASP A 168 -0.44 -16.82 -29.44
C ASP A 168 -0.78 -18.21 -28.87
N GLN A 169 -1.50 -18.29 -27.74
CA GLN A 169 -2.06 -19.56 -27.27
C GLN A 169 -3.10 -20.13 -28.25
N ALA A 170 -4.02 -19.32 -28.78
CA ALA A 170 -4.97 -19.79 -29.78
C ALA A 170 -4.28 -20.27 -31.07
N MET A 171 -3.13 -19.70 -31.42
CA MET A 171 -2.31 -20.12 -32.56
C MET A 171 -1.53 -21.41 -32.27
N GLU A 172 -0.98 -21.59 -31.06
CA GLU A 172 -0.35 -22.85 -30.62
C GLU A 172 -1.36 -23.99 -30.42
N PHE A 173 -2.61 -23.69 -30.09
CA PHE A 173 -3.71 -24.65 -30.01
C PHE A 173 -4.54 -24.75 -31.30
N SER A 174 -4.02 -24.25 -32.44
CA SER A 174 -4.62 -24.57 -33.73
C SER A 174 -4.76 -26.09 -33.84
N ASP A 175 -5.98 -26.59 -34.02
CA ASP A 175 -6.36 -28.01 -33.99
C ASP A 175 -5.62 -28.83 -35.07
N ILE A 176 -4.34 -29.12 -34.86
CA ILE A 176 -3.63 -30.19 -35.54
C ILE A 176 -4.37 -31.47 -35.20
N SER A 177 -5.04 -32.05 -36.19
CA SER A 177 -5.72 -33.32 -35.98
C SER A 177 -4.70 -34.39 -35.59
N PHE A 178 -5.11 -35.35 -34.77
CA PHE A 178 -4.27 -36.46 -34.37
C PHE A 178 -3.59 -37.17 -35.57
N GLU A 179 -4.31 -37.25 -36.70
CA GLU A 179 -3.82 -37.81 -37.97
C GLU A 179 -2.65 -37.00 -38.56
N GLU A 180 -2.72 -35.67 -38.49
CA GLU A 180 -1.69 -34.76 -38.99
C GLU A 180 -0.43 -34.78 -38.12
N LEU A 181 -0.61 -34.92 -36.80
CA LEU A 181 0.46 -35.10 -35.83
C LEU A 181 1.24 -36.40 -36.09
N LEU A 182 0.53 -37.51 -36.32
CA LEU A 182 1.13 -38.80 -36.71
C LEU A 182 1.85 -38.74 -38.07
N ALA A 183 1.30 -38.00 -39.04
CA ALA A 183 1.93 -37.84 -40.35
C ALA A 183 3.24 -37.04 -40.27
N ARG A 184 3.35 -36.10 -39.33
CA ARG A 184 4.56 -35.34 -39.04
C ARG A 184 5.62 -36.20 -38.35
N GLU A 185 5.23 -37.00 -37.35
CA GLU A 185 6.15 -37.90 -36.64
C GLU A 185 6.67 -39.04 -37.54
N LYS A 186 5.84 -39.59 -38.43
CA LYS A 186 6.28 -40.60 -39.42
C LYS A 186 7.34 -40.08 -40.40
N LYS A 187 7.41 -38.76 -40.60
CA LYS A 187 8.44 -38.10 -41.43
C LYS A 187 9.70 -37.76 -40.63
N ASP A 188 9.68 -37.94 -39.31
CA ASP A 188 10.85 -37.73 -38.47
C ASP A 188 11.90 -38.81 -38.75
N SER A 189 13.08 -38.37 -39.16
CA SER A 189 14.24 -39.23 -39.42
C SER A 189 14.75 -39.94 -38.17
N PHE A 190 14.36 -39.46 -36.97
CA PHE A 190 14.62 -40.12 -35.69
C PHE A 190 14.10 -41.58 -35.67
N TRP A 191 12.91 -41.82 -36.23
CA TRP A 191 12.30 -43.15 -36.33
C TRP A 191 12.78 -43.97 -37.54
N GLN A 192 13.46 -43.34 -38.50
CA GLN A 192 14.02 -44.02 -39.67
C GLN A 192 15.38 -44.68 -39.39
N ARG A 193 15.80 -44.78 -38.12
CA ARG A 193 17.10 -45.35 -37.73
C ARG A 193 17.18 -46.84 -38.07
N ASN A 194 17.60 -47.10 -39.31
CA ASN A 194 18.30 -48.27 -39.82
C ASN A 194 17.95 -49.60 -39.15
N GLY A 195 16.96 -50.29 -39.71
CA GLY A 195 16.77 -51.74 -39.58
C GLY A 195 17.89 -52.55 -40.25
N ARG A 196 19.17 -52.21 -40.03
CA ARG A 196 20.27 -53.14 -40.31
C ARG A 196 20.26 -54.17 -39.19
N LEU A 197 19.54 -55.26 -39.47
CA LEU A 197 19.67 -56.54 -38.81
C LEU A 197 21.15 -56.78 -38.47
N ARG A 198 21.49 -56.81 -37.17
CA ARG A 198 22.78 -57.35 -36.74
C ARG A 198 22.70 -58.85 -37.03
N SER A 199 23.29 -59.27 -38.13
CA SER A 199 23.61 -60.67 -38.38
C SER A 199 24.60 -61.11 -37.30
N VAL A 200 24.13 -61.92 -36.36
CA VAL A 200 24.98 -62.70 -35.46
C VAL A 200 25.45 -63.91 -36.26
N ALA A 201 26.75 -63.96 -36.56
CA ALA A 201 27.42 -65.17 -37.02
C ALA A 201 28.41 -65.60 -35.91
N SER A 202 28.54 -66.92 -35.79
CA SER A 202 29.19 -67.74 -34.75
C SER A 202 30.54 -67.27 -34.20
#